data_AF-A0A2U8W3C8-F1
#
_entry.id   AF-A0A2U8W3C8-F1
#
_cell.length_a   1.000
_cell.length_b   1.000
_cell.length_c   1.000
_cell.angle_alpha   90.00
_cell.angle_beta   90.00
_cell.angle_gamma   90.00
#
_symmetry.space_group_name_H-M   'P 1'
#
loop_
_entity.id
_entity.type
_entity.pdbx_description
1 polymer ?
#
loop_
_entity_poly.entity_id
_entity_poly.type
_entity_poly.pdbx_seq_one_letter_code
_entity_poly.pdbx_strand_id
1 'polypeptide(L)' 'MVTISVMIATPSGARVLAHSQEREAALSGESILRNLERVALPTAIWIQCADLAIALRLTGYLNGVQEEMIGV' A
#
# COMPACT_ATOMS: atom_id res chain seq x y z
N MET A 1 -6.74 2.03 20.13
CA MET A 1 -5.92 1.19 19.22
C MET A 1 -6.41 1.48 17.82
N VAL A 2 -5.57 2.08 16.96
CA VAL A 2 -5.95 2.36 15.56
C VAL A 2 -5.60 1.13 14.74
N THR A 3 -6.54 0.64 13.96
CA THR A 3 -6.30 -0.46 13.01
C THR A 3 -6.22 0.14 11.62
N ILE A 4 -5.07 -0.01 10.98
CA ILE A 4 -4.82 0.37 9.60
C ILE A 4 -4.94 -0.90 8.77
N SER A 5 -5.97 -0.99 7.95
CA SER A 5 -6.11 -2.06 6.97
C SER A 5 -5.65 -1.56 5.61
N VAL A 6 -4.76 -2.31 4.97
CA VAL A 6 -4.24 -2.03 3.62
C VAL A 6 -4.59 -3.21 2.72
N MET A 7 -5.28 -2.94 1.62
CA MET A 7 -5.57 -3.91 0.58
C MET A 7 -4.84 -3.52 -0.70
N ILE A 8 -4.08 -4.45 -1.26
CA ILE A 8 -3.33 -4.28 -2.51
C ILE A 8 -3.81 -5.36 -3.48
N ALA A 9 -4.31 -4.94 -4.64
CA ALA A 9 -4.62 -5.88 -5.71
C ALA A 9 -3.31 -6.47 -6.28
N THR A 10 -3.26 -7.78 -6.49
CA THR A 10 -2.13 -8.44 -7.15
C THR A 10 -2.66 -9.38 -8.24
N PRO A 11 -1.82 -9.78 -9.22
CA PRO A 11 -2.22 -10.79 -10.20
C PRO A 11 -2.68 -12.11 -9.57
N SER A 12 -2.19 -12.43 -8.37
CA SER A 12 -2.57 -13.62 -7.60
C SER A 12 -3.80 -13.42 -6.69
N GLY A 13 -4.49 -12.28 -6.81
CA GLY A 13 -5.62 -11.88 -5.95
C GLY A 13 -5.26 -10.73 -5.00
N ALA A 14 -6.21 -10.29 -4.18
CA ALA A 14 -5.98 -9.21 -3.22
C ALA A 14 -5.14 -9.69 -2.03
N ARG A 15 -4.18 -8.87 -1.61
CA ARG A 15 -3.46 -9.02 -0.35
C ARG A 15 -4.03 -8.01 0.64
N VAL A 16 -4.48 -8.49 1.80
CA VAL A 16 -5.02 -7.66 2.88
C VAL A 16 -4.08 -7.75 4.08
N LEU A 17 -3.67 -6.60 4.58
CA LEU A 17 -2.78 -6.43 5.72
C LEU A 17 -3.48 -5.60 6.79
N ALA A 18 -3.20 -5.88 8.05
CA ALA A 18 -3.69 -5.09 9.18
C ALA A 18 -2.55 -4.77 10.14
N HIS A 19 -2.35 -3.49 10.44
CA HIS A 19 -1.29 -3.01 11.32
C HIS A 19 -1.83 -1.99 12.33
N SER A 20 -1.16 -1.87 13.47
CA SER A 20 -1.45 -0.84 14.47
C SER A 20 -0.56 0.41 14.33
N GLN A 21 0.46 0.36 13.48
CA GLN A 21 1.42 1.44 13.27
C GLN A 21 1.52 1.81 11.79
N GLU A 22 1.51 3.12 11.50
CA GLU A 22 1.65 3.65 10.14
C GLU A 22 2.91 3.13 9.45
N ARG A 23 4.04 3.13 10.16
CA ARG A 23 5.33 2.68 9.61
C ARG A 23 5.33 1.22 9.17
N GLU A 24 4.70 0.33 9.94
CA GLU A 24 4.62 -1.08 9.60
C GLU A 24 3.72 -1.32 8.38
N ALA A 25 2.61 -0.58 8.29
CA ALA A 25 1.72 -0.61 7.13
C ALA A 25 2.44 -0.14 5.86
N ALA A 26 3.22 0.94 5.96
CA ALA A 26 4.01 1.47 4.86
C ALA A 26 5.05 0.44 4.37
N LEU A 27 5.88 -0.09 5.27
CA LEU A 27 6.92 -1.06 4.92
C LEU A 27 6.35 -2.36 4.34
N SER A 28 5.26 -2.85 4.91
CA SER A 28 4.62 -4.08 4.44
C SER A 28 3.97 -3.87 3.07
N GLY A 29 3.32 -2.71 2.86
CA GLY A 29 2.75 -2.34 1.56
C GLY A 29 3.83 -2.17 0.48
N GLU A 30 4.91 -1.44 0.78
CA GLU A 30 6.06 -1.29 -0.11
C GLU A 30 6.68 -2.64 -0.47
N SER A 31 6.89 -3.52 0.52
CA SER A 31 7.42 -4.86 0.28
C SER A 31 6.55 -5.67 -0.66
N ILE A 32 5.21 -5.55 -0.59
CA ILE A 32 4.32 -6.22 -1.55
C ILE A 32 4.52 -5.63 -2.95
N LEU A 33 4.46 -4.30 -3.07
CA LEU A 33 4.61 -3.61 -4.37
C LEU A 33 5.94 -3.96 -5.05
N ARG A 34 7.04 -3.95 -4.30
CA ARG A 34 8.38 -4.28 -4.82
C ARG A 34 8.55 -5.75 -5.23
N ASN A 35 7.69 -6.65 -4.76
CA ASN A 35 7.65 -8.04 -5.20
C ASN A 35 6.70 -8.28 -6.38
N LEU A 36 5.95 -7.28 -6.84
CA LEU A 36 5.14 -7.39 -8.05
C LEU A 36 6.00 -7.22 -9.31
N GLU A 37 5.60 -7.89 -10.38
CA GLU A 37 6.14 -7.61 -11.70
C GLU A 37 5.77 -6.18 -12.13
N ARG A 38 6.70 -5.46 -12.76
CA ARG A 38 6.50 -4.07 -13.18
C ARG A 38 5.28 -3.88 -14.10
N VAL A 39 4.93 -4.91 -14.89
CA VAL A 39 3.75 -4.89 -15.78
C VAL A 39 2.42 -4.89 -15.02
N ALA A 40 2.43 -5.32 -13.75
CA ALA A 40 1.25 -5.29 -12.88
C ALA A 40 1.06 -3.95 -12.17
N LEU A 41 1.95 -2.97 -12.40
CA LEU A 41 1.88 -1.63 -11.82
C LEU A 41 1.40 -0.59 -12.85
N PRO A 42 0.62 0.42 -12.44
CA PRO A 42 0.09 0.62 -11.10
C PRO A 42 -1.04 -0.37 -10.78
N THR A 43 -1.08 -0.80 -9.53
CA THR A 43 -2.15 -1.61 -8.97
C THR A 43 -3.01 -0.79 -8.02
N ALA A 44 -4.24 -1.26 -7.79
CA ALA A 44 -5.18 -0.61 -6.90
C ALA A 44 -4.81 -0.85 -5.43
N ILE A 45 -4.79 0.23 -4.65
CA ILE A 45 -4.50 0.24 -3.22
C ILE A 45 -5.68 0.87 -2.49
N TRP A 46 -6.17 0.18 -1.46
CA TRP A 46 -7.19 0.70 -0.55
C TRP A 46 -6.66 0.73 0.86
N ILE A 47 -6.87 1.86 1.54
CA ILE A 47 -6.46 2.06 2.92
C ILE A 47 -7.69 2.40 3.74
N GLN A 48 -7.95 1.59 4.76
CA GLN A 48 -9.02 1.82 5.73
C GLN A 48 -8.38 2.08 7.09
N CYS A 49 -8.52 3.31 7.56
CA CYS A 49 -8.04 3.77 8.86
C CYS A 49 -9.05 4.77 9.43
N ALA A 50 -9.24 4.78 10.75
CA ALA A 50 -10.09 5.77 11.40
C ALA A 50 -9.49 7.19 11.34
N ASP A 51 -8.16 7.30 11.21
CA ASP A 51 -7.45 8.56 11.03
C ASP A 51 -7.22 8.83 9.54
N LEU A 52 -7.91 9.85 9.02
CA LEU A 52 -7.82 10.26 7.62
C LEU A 52 -6.41 10.77 7.25
N ALA A 53 -5.70 11.43 8.17
CA ALA A 53 -4.37 11.94 7.88
C ALA A 53 -3.38 10.79 7.67
N ILE A 54 -3.48 9.71 8.45
CA ILE A 54 -2.72 8.48 8.26
C ILE A 54 -3.07 7.83 6.91
N ALA A 55 -4.37 7.72 6.59
CA ALA A 55 -4.81 7.12 5.33
C ALA A 55 -4.27 7.86 4.10
N LEU A 56 -4.30 9.20 4.12
CA LEU A 56 -3.78 10.03 3.04
C LEU A 56 -2.26 9.92 2.89
N ARG A 57 -1.51 9.94 4.01
CA ARG A 57 -0.04 9.79 3.97
C ARG A 57 0.37 8.44 3.40
N LEU A 58 -0.26 7.35 3.86
CA LEU A 58 0.03 6.01 3.35
C LEU A 58 -0.34 5.86 1.87
N THR A 59 -1.48 6.43 1.46
CA THR A 59 -1.91 6.39 0.04
C THR A 59 -0.90 7.12 -0.84
N GLY A 60 -0.51 8.34 -0.45
CA GLY A 60 0.49 9.11 -1.20
C GLY A 60 1.85 8.42 -1.25
N TYR A 61 2.31 7.87 -0.13
CA TYR A 61 3.57 7.14 -0.06
C TYR A 61 3.58 5.91 -0.98
N LEU A 62 2.56 5.04 -0.88
CA LEU A 62 2.51 3.82 -1.68
C LEU A 62 2.31 4.12 -3.18
N ASN A 63 1.57 5.17 -3.54
CA ASN A 63 1.49 5.61 -4.94
C ASN A 63 2.85 6.12 -5.45
N GLY A 64 3.58 6.89 -4.65
CA GLY A 64 4.94 7.35 -5.00
C GLY A 64 5.92 6.18 -5.20
N VAL A 65 5.81 5.11 -4.41
CA VAL A 65 6.59 3.87 -4.63
C VAL A 65 6.25 3.25 -6.00
N GLN A 66 4.97 3.20 -6.38
CA GLN A 66 4.59 2.69 -7.69
C GLN A 66 5.15 3.55 -8.82
N GLU A 67 5.04 4.88 -8.70
CA GLU A 67 5.61 5.87 -9.64
C GLU A 67 7.13 5.68 -9.82
N GLU A 68 7.87 5.53 -8.72
CA GLU A 68 9.32 5.22 -8.73
C GLU A 68 9.61 3.93 -9.49
N MET A 69 8.82 2.87 -9.26
CA MET A 69 9.01 1.57 -9.91
C MET A 69 8.68 1.59 -11.41
N ILE A 70 7.67 2.37 -11.83
CA ILE A 70 7.29 2.52 -13.24
C ILE A 70 8.13 3.58 -13.96
N GLY A 71 8.88 4.42 -13.23
CA GLY A 71 9.77 5.45 -13.78
C GLY A 71 9.03 6.67 -14.33
N VAL A 72 7.92 7.05 -13.70
CA VAL A 72 7.10 8.23 -14.02
C VAL A 72 7.40 9.36 -13.04
#